data_AF-A0A5K1FDZ8-F1
#
_entry.id   AF-A0A5K1FDZ8-F1
#
_cell.length_a   1.000
_cell.length_b   1.000
_cell.length_c   1.000
_cell.angle_alpha   90.00
_cell.angle_beta   90.00
_cell.angle_gamma   90.00
#
_symmetry.space_group_name_H-M   'P 1'
#
loop_
_entity.id
_entity.type
_entity.pdbx_description
1 polymer ?
#
loop_
_entity_poly.entity_id
_entity_poly.type
_entity_poly.pdbx_seq_one_letter_code
_entity_poly.pdbx_strand_id
1 'polypeptide(L)'
;EIPAAFVSFRSCYDAAAANQIQQRPNPTEWTTEQAPEPRDVYWPFLLTTFLQRWTFKLVDLIAYIALTVLFIVPVVFVQGLANLEELELFFPLLTGLLS
;
A
#
# COMPACT_ATOMS: atom_id res chain seq x y z
N GLU A 1 -17.99 12.61 17.34
CA GLU A 1 -17.76 13.63 16.31
C GLU A 1 -16.70 13.13 15.35
N ILE A 2 -16.80 13.45 14.06
CA ILE A 2 -15.85 13.00 13.03
C ILE A 2 -14.88 14.16 12.79
N PRO A 3 -13.56 14.00 13.00
CA PRO A 3 -12.59 15.07 12.80
C PRO A 3 -12.23 15.26 11.32
N ALA A 4 -13.23 15.31 10.44
CA ALA A 4 -13.08 15.49 9.00
C ALA A 4 -14.26 16.32 8.45
N ALA A 5 -13.99 17.19 7.48
CA ALA A 5 -15.00 18.02 6.85
C ALA A 5 -14.62 18.35 5.40
N PHE A 6 -15.64 18.62 4.57
CA PHE A 6 -15.46 19.22 3.26
C PHE A 6 -15.54 20.74 3.38
N VAL A 7 -14.61 21.44 2.73
CA VAL A 7 -14.55 22.90 2.72
C VAL A 7 -14.62 23.39 1.28
N SER A 8 -15.47 24.38 1.02
CA SER A 8 -15.64 24.99 -0.29
C SER A 8 -15.14 26.44 -0.27
N PHE A 9 -14.53 26.87 -1.37
CA PHE A 9 -14.03 28.22 -1.56
C PHE A 9 -14.77 28.91 -2.72
N ARG A 10 -14.77 30.24 -2.71
CA ARG A 10 -15.41 31.05 -3.78
C ARG A 10 -14.62 31.01 -5.09
N SER A 11 -13.32 30.76 -5.02
CA SER A 11 -12.40 30.68 -6.16
C SER A 11 -11.61 29.38 -6.14
N CYS A 12 -11.32 28.83 -7.32
CA CYS A 12 -10.42 27.68 -7.48
C CYS A 12 -9.00 28.00 -7.00
N TYR A 13 -8.56 29.25 -7.17
CA TYR A 13 -7.25 29.69 -6.71
C TYR A 13 -7.14 29.60 -5.18
N ASP A 14 -8.16 30.06 -4.47
CA ASP A 14 -8.19 30.04 -3.00
C ASP A 14 -8.21 28.60 -2.48
N ALA A 15 -8.97 27.71 -3.13
CA ALA A 15 -8.98 26.29 -2.81
C ALA A 15 -7.61 25.62 -3.02
N ALA A 16 -6.95 25.94 -4.14
CA ALA A 16 -5.61 25.42 -4.44
C ALA A 16 -4.57 25.93 -3.43
N ALA A 17 -4.62 27.22 -3.08
CA ALA A 17 -3.73 27.82 -2.10
C ALA A 17 -3.91 27.21 -0.71
N ALA A 18 -5.15 27.01 -0.26
CA ALA A 18 -5.45 26.38 1.02
C ALA A 18 -4.94 24.93 1.10
N ASN A 19 -4.98 24.18 -0.01
CA ASN A 19 -4.50 22.80 -0.07
C ASN A 19 -2.96 22.70 -0.06
N GLN A 20 -2.26 23.72 -0.56
CA GLN A 20 -0.80 23.73 -0.65
C GLN A 20 -0.11 24.19 0.64
N ILE A 21 -0.82 24.94 1.50
CA ILE A 21 -0.24 25.54 2.70
C ILE A 21 -0.52 24.67 3.92
N GLN A 22 0.52 24.43 4.72
CA GLN A 22 0.38 23.77 6.01
C GLN A 22 -0.37 24.69 7.01
N GLN A 23 -1.52 24.22 7.49
CA GLN A 23 -2.44 25.02 8.32
C GLN A 23 -2.01 25.11 9.80
N ARG A 24 -1.24 24.13 10.30
CA ARG A 24 -0.81 24.03 11.71
C ARG A 24 0.67 23.64 11.81
N PRO A 25 1.39 24.07 12.87
CA PRO A 25 2.79 23.65 13.08
C PRO A 25 2.96 22.12 13.17
N ASN A 26 1.97 21.43 13.74
CA ASN A 26 1.91 19.97 13.74
C ASN A 26 1.39 19.48 12.37
N PRO A 27 2.19 18.74 11.57
CA PRO A 27 1.79 18.30 10.22
C PRO A 27 0.72 17.18 10.23
N THR A 28 0.46 16.57 11.38
CA THR A 28 -0.59 15.53 11.53
C THR A 28 -1.97 16.12 11.81
N GLU A 29 -2.04 17.41 12.07
CA GLU A 29 -3.25 18.15 12.34
C GLU A 29 -3.66 18.98 11.13
N TRP A 30 -4.98 19.06 10.86
CA TRP A 30 -5.53 19.88 9.78
C TRP A 30 -4.94 19.56 8.41
N THR A 31 -4.71 18.27 8.14
CA THR A 31 -4.28 17.80 6.82
C THR A 31 -5.35 18.09 5.78
N THR A 32 -4.97 18.82 4.74
CA THR A 32 -5.82 19.16 3.60
C THR A 32 -5.46 18.29 2.41
N GLU A 33 -6.47 17.81 1.70
CA GLU A 33 -6.31 17.13 0.42
C GLU A 33 -7.40 17.65 -0.53
N GLN A 34 -7.16 17.51 -1.84
CA GLN A 34 -8.18 17.83 -2.82
C GLN A 34 -9.32 16.83 -2.69
N ALA A 35 -10.55 17.33 -2.48
CA ALA A 35 -11.71 16.48 -2.38
C ALA A 35 -11.95 15.74 -3.72
N PRO A 36 -12.17 14.42 -3.69
CA PRO A 36 -12.55 13.67 -4.89
C PRO A 36 -13.98 14.04 -5.31
N GLU A 37 -14.38 13.58 -6.50
CA GLU A 37 -15.76 13.73 -6.92
C GLU A 37 -16.71 13.02 -5.94
N PRO A 38 -17.95 13.52 -5.72
CA PRO A 38 -18.86 12.98 -4.71
C PRO A 38 -19.16 11.48 -4.81
N ARG A 39 -19.07 10.93 -6.03
CA ARG A 39 -19.28 9.50 -6.33
C ARG A 39 -18.08 8.62 -5.98
N ASP A 40 -16.88 9.20 -5.93
CA ASP A 40 -15.63 8.50 -5.64
C ASP A 40 -15.22 8.63 -4.17
N VAL A 41 -16.05 9.29 -3.35
CA VAL A 41 -15.84 9.41 -1.91
C VAL A 41 -16.13 8.07 -1.23
N TYR A 42 -15.09 7.46 -0.68
CA TYR A 42 -15.24 6.30 0.20
C TYR A 42 -15.55 6.76 1.63
N TRP A 43 -16.84 6.92 1.94
CA TRP A 43 -17.33 7.47 3.22
C TRP A 43 -16.76 6.82 4.48
N PRO A 44 -16.56 5.48 4.57
CA PRO A 44 -15.98 4.87 5.75
C PRO A 44 -14.55 5.37 6.07
N PHE A 45 -13.80 5.83 5.08
CA PHE A 45 -12.43 6.32 5.26
C PHE A 45 -12.33 7.70 5.91
N LEU A 46 -13.42 8.48 5.87
CA LEU A 46 -13.50 9.77 6.56
C LEU A 46 -13.51 9.60 8.08
N LEU A 47 -13.92 8.44 8.57
CA LEU A 47 -13.93 8.08 9.99
C LEU A 47 -12.57 7.60 10.49
N THR A 48 -11.67 7.24 9.57
CA THR A 48 -10.39 6.61 9.89
C THR A 48 -9.39 7.63 10.39
N THR A 49 -8.85 7.41 11.59
CA THR A 49 -7.80 8.25 12.17
C THR A 49 -6.46 8.08 11.45
N PHE A 50 -5.56 9.06 11.61
CA PHE A 50 -4.22 9.02 11.02
C PHE A 50 -3.44 7.73 11.37
N LEU A 51 -3.46 7.32 12.64
CA LEU A 51 -2.78 6.11 13.11
C LEU A 51 -3.34 4.83 12.47
N GLN A 52 -4.66 4.77 12.29
CA GLN A 52 -5.30 3.64 11.67
C GLN A 52 -4.94 3.55 10.17
N ARG A 53 -4.88 4.69 9.46
CA ARG A 53 -4.39 4.73 8.07
C ARG A 53 -2.94 4.23 7.95
N TRP A 54 -2.08 4.66 8.87
CA TRP A 54 -0.69 4.20 8.92
C TRP A 54 -0.57 2.69 9.17
N THR A 55 -1.40 2.16 10.07
CA THR A 55 -1.43 0.73 10.36
C THR A 55 -1.84 -0.08 9.13
N PHE A 56 -2.87 0.34 8.40
CA PHE A 56 -3.28 -0.33 7.17
C PHE A 56 -2.19 -0.29 6.09
N LYS A 57 -1.46 0.82 5.93
CA LYS A 57 -0.31 0.90 5.00
C LYS A 57 0.79 -0.09 5.36
N LEU A 58 1.06 -0.26 6.66
CA LEU A 58 2.09 -1.20 7.13
C LEU A 58 1.65 -2.66 6.96
N VAL A 59 0.38 -2.96 7.24
CA VAL A 59 -0.21 -4.29 7.01
C VAL A 59 -0.21 -4.64 5.52
N ASP A 60 -0.57 -3.70 4.65
CA ASP A 60 -0.55 -3.87 3.20
C ASP A 60 0.87 -4.18 2.69
N LEU A 61 1.88 -3.43 3.15
CA LEU A 61 3.27 -3.67 2.81
C LEU A 61 3.73 -5.08 3.24
N ILE A 62 3.42 -5.50 4.47
CA ILE A 62 3.78 -6.83 4.97
C ILE A 62 3.08 -7.92 4.16
N ALA A 63 1.78 -7.75 3.88
CA ALA A 63 1.01 -8.70 3.10
C ALA A 63 1.56 -8.85 1.68
N TYR A 64 1.94 -7.73 1.04
CA TYR A 64 2.56 -7.73 -0.29
C TYR A 64 3.89 -8.49 -0.31
N ILE A 65 4.77 -8.24 0.68
CA ILE A 65 6.04 -8.96 0.78
C ILE A 65 5.81 -10.45 1.02
N ALA A 66 4.91 -10.80 1.94
CA ALA A 66 4.58 -12.19 2.24
C ALA A 66 4.02 -12.93 1.01
N LEU A 67 3.11 -12.28 0.27
CA LEU A 67 2.56 -12.81 -0.97
C LEU A 67 3.65 -13.03 -2.02
N THR A 68 4.56 -12.07 -2.16
CA THR A 68 5.69 -12.16 -3.10
C THR A 68 6.58 -13.35 -2.77
N VAL A 69 6.99 -13.50 -1.51
CA VAL A 69 7.82 -14.64 -1.06
C VAL A 69 7.10 -15.97 -1.26
N LEU A 70 5.80 -16.02 -0.93
CA LEU A 70 4.98 -17.22 -1.16
C LEU A 70 4.94 -17.60 -2.65
N PHE A 71 4.87 -16.61 -3.53
CA PHE A 71 4.86 -16.81 -4.99
C PHE A 71 6.23 -17.21 -5.58
N ILE A 72 7.34 -16.98 -4.87
CA ILE A 72 8.65 -17.49 -5.32
C ILE A 72 8.66 -19.03 -5.33
N VAL A 73 8.00 -19.68 -4.36
CA VAL A 73 7.97 -21.14 -4.24
C VAL A 73 7.43 -21.84 -5.49
N PRO A 74 6.21 -21.55 -5.99
CA PRO A 74 5.70 -22.18 -7.20
C PRO A 74 6.49 -21.77 -8.46
N VAL A 75 7.03 -20.54 -8.51
CA VAL A 75 7.85 -20.09 -9.65
C VAL A 75 9.13 -20.91 -9.75
N VAL A 76 9.87 -21.07 -8.65
CA VAL A 76 11.08 -21.89 -8.60
C VAL A 76 10.76 -23.36 -8.87
N PHE A 77 9.63 -23.87 -8.39
CA PHE A 77 9.20 -25.25 -8.67
C PHE A 77 8.98 -25.50 -10.16
N VAL A 78 8.19 -24.64 -10.83
CA VAL A 78 7.92 -24.75 -12.27
C VAL A 78 9.20 -24.55 -13.10
N GLN A 79 10.02 -23.56 -12.73
CA GLN A 79 11.30 -23.29 -13.41
C GLN A 79 12.31 -24.43 -13.23
N GLY A 80 12.36 -25.04 -12.05
CA GLY A 80 13.22 -26.19 -11.76
C GLY A 80 12.82 -27.45 -12.53
N LEU A 81 11.52 -27.70 -12.70
CA LEU A 81 11.03 -28.79 -13.55
C LEU A 81 11.35 -28.57 -15.04
N ALA A 82 11.34 -27.31 -15.49
CA ALA A 82 11.66 -26.97 -16.87
C ALA A 82 13.17 -27.00 -17.18
N ASN A 83 14.02 -26.72 -16.20
CA ASN A 83 15.48 -26.65 -16.36
C ASN A 83 16.19 -27.54 -15.30
N LEU A 84 15.95 -28.85 -15.37
CA LEU A 84 16.45 -29.83 -14.40
C LEU A 84 17.99 -29.88 -14.29
N GLU A 85 18.72 -29.66 -15.38
CA GLU A 85 20.19 -29.67 -15.41
C GLU A 85 20.82 -28.53 -14.59
N GLU A 86 20.16 -27.37 -14.48
CA GLU A 86 20.65 -26.25 -13.66
C GLU A 86 20.25 -26.38 -12.18
N LEU A 87 19.08 -26.98 -11.91
CA LEU A 87 18.58 -27.17 -10.53
C LEU A 87 19.46 -28.13 -9.72
N GLU A 88 20.01 -29.16 -10.36
CA GLU A 88 20.93 -30.13 -9.74
C GLU A 88 22.25 -29.46 -9.28
N LEU A 89 22.66 -28.38 -9.94
CA LEU A 89 23.86 -27.61 -9.61
C LEU A 89 23.61 -26.60 -8.47
N PHE A 90 22.40 -26.04 -8.37
CA PHE A 90 22.02 -25.09 -7.30
C PHE A 90 21.50 -25.78 -6.03
N PHE A 91 20.93 -26.99 -6.12
CA PHE A 91 20.38 -27.75 -4.99
C PHE A 91 20.85 -29.22 -4.99
N PRO A 92 22.12 -29.51 -4.62
CA PRO A 92 22.65 -30.87 -4.53
C PRO A 92 21.95 -31.77 -3.50
N LEU A 93 21.04 -31.20 -2.69
CA LEU A 93 20.17 -31.91 -1.76
C LEU A 93 19.12 -32.80 -2.46
N LEU A 94 18.68 -32.48 -3.68
CA LEU A 94 17.70 -33.31 -4.40
C LEU A 94 18.32 -34.53 -5.06
N THR A 95 19.61 -34.47 -5.42
CA THR A 95 20.35 -35.58 -6.05
C THR A 95 20.40 -36.81 -5.14
N GLY A 96 20.44 -36.62 -3.82
CA GLY A 96 20.39 -37.71 -2.84
C GLY A 96 19.03 -38.36 -2.64
N LEU A 97 17.94 -37.78 -3.16
CA LEU A 97 16.55 -38.26 -2.98
C LEU A 97 16.04 -39.05 -4.20
N LEU A 98 16.71 -38.91 -5.35
CA LEU A 98 16.43 -39.60 -6.61
C LEU A 98 17.34 -40.83 -6.86
N SER A 99 18.25 -41.15 -5.94
CA SER A 99 19.07 -42.36 -5.94
C SER A 99 18.37 -43.57 -5.33
#